data_AF-A0A422NBC2-F1
#
_entry.id   AF-A0A422NBC2-F1
#
_cell.length_a   1.000
_cell.length_b   1.000
_cell.length_c   1.000
_cell.angle_alpha   90.00
_cell.angle_beta   90.00
_cell.angle_gamma   90.00
#
_symmetry.space_group_name_H-M   'P 1'
#
loop_
_entity.id
_entity.type
_entity.pdbx_description
1 polymer ?
#
loop_
_entity_poly.entity_id
_entity_poly.type
_entity_poly.pdbx_seq_one_letter_code
_entity_poly.pdbx_strand_id
1 'polypeptide(L)'
;MVAVCVRGLPFLKAIVMSGKVLAEQFRSQGIRYEDTSGFLWCSLCTTAEGPGIIEVASKDCVLEHCALKRHMLLMEKMFAIAQYCPVEINGRYMLLDHHCVYPTAMFGKGRLLLDETLGCLISEDVCGGVKVFPRHKYTVVELVICPSSVRLPHGPDYVRERMTRSRRCRSGVESCITQQNSSVGGETATMRRRRLVFGRVNMQES
;
A
#
# COMPACT_ATOMS: atom_id res chain seq x y z
N MET A 1 20.64 12.07 75.52
CA MET A 1 19.83 10.85 75.42
C MET A 1 18.51 11.21 74.71
N VAL A 2 18.46 11.14 73.38
CA VAL A 2 17.21 11.01 72.60
C VAL A 2 17.59 10.24 71.34
N ALA A 3 17.17 8.99 71.26
CA ALA A 3 17.30 8.13 70.08
C ALA A 3 16.11 8.39 69.16
N VAL A 4 16.35 8.82 67.93
CA VAL A 4 15.31 8.89 66.89
C VAL A 4 15.36 7.60 66.09
N CYS A 5 14.42 6.71 66.42
CA CYS A 5 14.15 5.46 65.73
C CYS A 5 13.34 5.77 64.45
N VAL A 6 14.00 5.79 63.29
CA VAL A 6 13.29 5.83 62.00
C VAL A 6 13.03 4.38 61.59
N ARG A 7 11.82 3.92 61.89
CA ARG A 7 11.32 2.59 61.54
C ARG A 7 11.20 2.46 60.02
N GLY A 8 11.61 1.29 59.54
CA GLY A 8 11.72 0.94 58.12
C GLY A 8 10.42 1.11 57.34
N LEU A 9 10.58 1.68 56.15
CA LEU A 9 9.63 1.54 55.07
C LEU A 9 9.56 0.07 54.65
N PRO A 10 8.36 -0.51 54.47
CA PRO A 10 8.23 -1.86 53.97
C PRO A 10 8.78 -1.90 52.54
N PHE A 11 9.82 -2.71 52.35
CA PHE A 11 10.26 -3.20 51.05
C PHE A 11 9.02 -3.62 50.25
N LEU A 12 8.63 -2.80 49.28
CA LEU A 12 7.83 -3.26 48.16
C LEU A 12 8.63 -4.39 47.53
N LYS A 13 8.25 -5.63 47.84
CA LYS A 13 8.67 -6.81 47.08
C LYS A 13 8.19 -6.55 45.66
N ALA A 14 9.05 -5.97 44.82
CA ALA A 14 8.87 -5.97 43.39
C ALA A 14 8.57 -7.42 43.01
N ILE A 15 7.37 -7.68 42.51
CA ILE A 15 6.98 -8.99 42.02
C ILE A 15 7.92 -9.25 40.84
N VAL A 16 8.99 -10.00 41.09
CA VAL A 16 9.91 -10.45 40.05
C VAL A 16 9.10 -11.40 39.19
N MET A 17 8.58 -10.88 38.08
CA MET A 17 7.87 -11.69 37.10
C MET A 17 8.88 -12.65 36.49
N SER A 18 8.53 -13.94 36.40
CA SER A 18 9.45 -14.91 35.82
C SER A 18 9.67 -14.61 34.33
N GLY A 19 10.88 -14.91 33.82
CA GLY A 19 11.21 -14.70 32.41
C GLY A 19 10.22 -15.38 31.47
N LYS A 20 9.69 -16.55 31.85
CA LYS A 20 8.63 -17.25 31.11
C LYS A 20 7.35 -16.42 30.95
N VAL A 21 6.92 -15.72 32.01
CA VAL A 21 5.73 -14.86 31.95
C VAL A 21 6.01 -13.63 31.07
N LEU A 22 7.21 -13.06 31.14
CA LEU A 22 7.60 -11.94 30.28
C LEU A 22 7.65 -12.35 28.80
N ALA A 23 8.21 -13.52 28.47
CA ALA A 23 8.21 -14.02 27.10
C ALA A 23 6.80 -14.27 26.57
N GLU A 24 5.87 -14.71 27.42
CA GLU A 24 4.47 -14.85 27.02
C GLU A 24 3.81 -13.50 26.72
N GLN A 25 4.01 -12.52 27.60
CA GLN A 25 3.46 -11.17 27.44
C GLN A 25 3.98 -10.46 26.18
N PHE A 26 5.26 -10.66 25.87
CA PHE A 26 5.93 -10.02 24.73
C PHE A 26 6.12 -10.97 23.53
N ARG A 27 5.32 -12.04 23.46
CA ARG A 27 5.43 -13.05 22.40
C ARG A 27 5.27 -12.45 21.00
N SER A 28 4.36 -11.48 20.84
CA SER A 28 4.11 -10.77 19.58
C SER A 28 5.28 -9.90 19.11
N GLN A 29 6.13 -9.46 20.04
CA GLN A 29 7.35 -8.70 19.78
C GLN A 29 8.55 -9.63 19.52
N GLY A 30 8.31 -10.93 19.41
CA GLY A 30 9.34 -11.93 19.16
C GLY A 30 10.18 -12.29 20.38
N ILE A 31 9.77 -11.92 21.59
CA ILE A 31 10.48 -12.32 22.81
C ILE A 31 10.19 -13.79 23.12
N ARG A 32 11.23 -14.52 23.49
CA ARG A 32 11.23 -15.95 23.80
C ARG A 32 12.03 -16.19 25.07
N TYR A 33 11.73 -17.29 25.74
CA TYR A 33 12.42 -17.73 26.95
C TYR A 33 13.05 -19.09 26.68
N GLU A 34 14.31 -19.25 27.06
CA GLU A 34 15.00 -20.54 27.00
C GLU A 34 14.96 -21.22 28.38
N ASP A 35 14.23 -22.34 28.50
CA ASP A 35 14.00 -23.00 29.78
C ASP A 35 15.30 -23.60 30.39
N THR A 36 16.29 -23.99 29.57
CA THR A 36 17.55 -24.60 30.05
C THR A 36 18.50 -23.58 30.65
N SER A 37 18.66 -22.44 29.98
CA SER A 37 19.64 -21.41 30.34
C SER A 37 19.03 -20.27 31.16
N GLY A 38 17.69 -20.19 31.18
CA GLY A 38 16.94 -19.23 31.99
C GLY A 38 16.96 -17.79 31.48
N PHE A 39 17.42 -17.53 30.25
CA PHE A 39 17.49 -16.18 29.69
C PHE A 39 16.35 -15.89 28.69
N LEU A 40 16.12 -14.60 28.48
CA LEU A 40 15.23 -14.08 27.43
C LEU A 40 16.03 -13.80 26.17
N TRP A 41 15.44 -14.07 25.00
CA TRP A 41 16.03 -13.73 23.71
C TRP A 41 14.97 -13.27 22.72
N CYS A 42 15.39 -12.54 21.70
CA CYS A 42 14.51 -12.04 20.67
C CYS A 42 14.71 -12.79 19.34
N SER A 43 13.65 -13.45 18.88
CA SER A 43 13.66 -14.20 17.62
C SER A 43 13.78 -13.29 16.39
N LEU A 44 13.37 -12.03 16.50
CA LEU A 44 13.48 -11.07 15.40
C LEU A 44 14.90 -10.57 15.25
N CYS A 45 15.58 -10.30 16.37
CA CYS A 45 16.94 -9.76 16.38
C CYS A 45 18.04 -10.81 16.21
N THR A 46 17.69 -12.09 16.04
CA THR A 46 18.64 -13.19 15.85
C THR A 46 19.37 -13.04 14.51
N THR A 47 20.70 -13.18 14.53
CA THR A 47 21.58 -13.14 13.34
C THR A 47 22.38 -14.44 13.21
N ALA A 48 23.21 -14.53 12.17
CA ALA A 48 24.18 -15.61 12.01
C ALA A 48 25.22 -15.67 13.16
N GLU A 49 25.43 -14.57 13.88
CA GLU A 49 26.37 -14.48 15.01
C GLU A 49 25.73 -14.94 16.33
N GLY A 50 24.40 -15.00 16.41
CA GLY A 50 23.68 -15.49 17.57
C GLY A 50 22.34 -14.81 17.84
N PRO A 51 21.62 -15.26 18.87
CA PRO A 51 20.36 -14.66 19.30
C PRO A 51 20.58 -13.29 19.95
N GLY A 52 19.61 -12.39 19.81
CA GLY A 52 19.59 -11.13 20.55
C GLY A 52 19.18 -11.37 22.00
N ILE A 53 20.14 -11.73 22.85
CA ILE A 53 19.94 -12.05 24.27
C ILE A 53 19.59 -10.78 25.05
N ILE A 54 18.65 -10.91 25.99
CA ILE A 54 18.29 -9.88 26.96
C ILE A 54 18.85 -10.33 28.30
N GLU A 55 19.96 -9.69 28.72
CA GLU A 55 20.80 -10.13 29.84
C GLU A 55 20.02 -10.23 31.17
N VAL A 56 19.07 -9.32 31.39
CA VAL A 56 18.27 -9.28 32.60
C VAL A 56 16.82 -9.52 32.26
N ALA A 57 16.23 -10.57 32.84
CA ALA A 57 14.82 -10.91 32.68
C ALA A 57 13.91 -9.96 33.48
N SER A 58 13.91 -8.68 33.12
CA SER A 58 13.06 -7.64 33.66
C SER A 58 12.18 -7.03 32.57
N LYS A 59 11.04 -6.47 32.97
CA LYS A 59 10.14 -5.77 32.05
C LYS A 59 10.84 -4.58 31.38
N ASP A 60 11.63 -3.82 32.14
CA ASP A 60 12.28 -2.61 31.64
C ASP A 60 13.34 -2.95 30.57
N CYS A 61 14.13 -4.00 30.78
CA CYS A 61 15.11 -4.46 29.78
C CYS A 61 14.43 -4.98 28.50
N VAL A 62 13.27 -5.64 28.62
CA VAL A 62 12.49 -6.06 27.44
C VAL A 62 11.97 -4.85 26.67
N LEU A 63 11.44 -3.84 27.37
CA LEU A 63 10.94 -2.63 26.74
C LEU A 63 12.07 -1.82 26.07
N GLU A 64 13.22 -1.70 26.72
CA GLU A 64 14.41 -1.07 26.17
C GLU A 64 14.89 -1.79 24.90
N HIS A 65 14.94 -3.13 24.93
CA HIS A 65 15.24 -3.93 23.74
C HIS A 65 14.24 -3.68 22.61
N CYS A 66 12.93 -3.67 22.91
CA CYS A 66 11.89 -3.43 21.90
C CYS A 66 11.96 -2.02 21.30
N ALA A 67 12.45 -1.04 22.07
CA ALA A 67 12.62 0.34 21.62
C ALA A 67 13.84 0.54 20.70
N LEU A 68 14.73 -0.45 20.57
CA LEU A 68 15.87 -0.36 19.67
C LEU A 68 15.38 -0.18 18.22
N LYS A 69 15.96 0.79 17.51
CA LYS A 69 15.64 1.08 16.10
C LYS A 69 15.69 -0.17 15.23
N ARG A 70 16.70 -1.03 15.43
CA ARG A 70 16.86 -2.29 14.72
C ARG A 70 15.67 -3.24 14.97
N HIS A 71 15.23 -3.37 16.22
CA HIS A 71 14.09 -4.21 16.58
C HIS A 71 12.81 -3.67 15.91
N MET A 72 12.57 -2.36 15.99
CA MET A 72 11.39 -1.74 15.36
C MET A 72 11.34 -1.97 13.84
N LEU A 73 12.47 -1.88 13.14
CA LEU A 73 12.54 -2.15 11.69
C LEU A 73 12.22 -3.62 11.36
N LEU A 74 12.69 -4.56 12.18
CA LEU A 74 12.43 -5.99 11.98
C LEU A 74 10.98 -6.33 12.31
N MET A 75 10.41 -5.70 13.33
CA MET A 75 8.99 -5.76 13.66
C MET A 75 8.12 -5.23 12.52
N GLU A 76 8.45 -4.06 11.98
CA GLU A 76 7.74 -3.48 10.83
C GLU A 76 7.79 -4.43 9.63
N LYS A 77 8.96 -5.02 9.33
CA LYS A 77 9.09 -6.03 8.27
C LYS A 77 8.21 -7.26 8.52
N MET A 78 8.16 -7.77 9.75
CA MET A 78 7.31 -8.91 10.09
C MET A 78 5.82 -8.60 9.95
N PHE A 79 5.37 -7.41 10.34
CA PHE A 79 3.98 -7.00 10.12
C PHE A 79 3.68 -6.71 8.66
N ALA A 80 4.66 -6.19 7.92
CA ALA A 80 4.56 -6.01 6.49
C ALA A 80 4.34 -7.35 5.79
N ILE A 81 4.92 -8.47 6.27
CA ILE A 81 4.68 -9.85 5.73
C ILE A 81 3.19 -10.16 5.56
N ALA A 82 2.35 -9.76 6.52
CA ALA A 82 0.90 -9.95 6.44
C ALA A 82 0.21 -9.05 5.40
N GLN A 83 0.86 -7.96 4.99
CA GLN A 83 0.39 -7.01 3.99
C GLN A 83 0.94 -7.30 2.59
N TYR A 84 1.89 -8.23 2.43
CA TYR A 84 2.36 -8.61 1.10
C TYR A 84 1.21 -9.18 0.29
N CYS A 85 1.24 -8.84 -0.99
CA CYS A 85 0.32 -9.36 -1.98
C CYS A 85 0.92 -10.64 -2.55
N PRO A 86 0.48 -11.85 -2.14
CA PRO A 86 0.93 -13.07 -2.79
C PRO A 86 0.33 -13.09 -4.19
N VAL A 87 1.16 -13.06 -5.22
CA VAL A 87 0.73 -13.21 -6.61
C VAL A 87 1.50 -14.35 -7.25
N GLU A 88 0.90 -15.00 -8.23
CA GLU A 88 1.59 -16.00 -9.05
C GLU A 88 1.86 -15.37 -10.42
N ILE A 89 3.13 -15.24 -10.80
CA ILE A 89 3.51 -14.73 -12.12
C ILE A 89 4.30 -15.83 -12.84
N ASN A 90 3.81 -16.30 -14.00
CA ASN A 90 4.39 -17.41 -14.75
C ASN A 90 4.63 -18.67 -13.88
N GLY A 91 3.67 -19.03 -13.04
CA GLY A 91 3.78 -20.18 -12.13
C GLY A 91 4.70 -19.97 -10.92
N ARG A 92 5.27 -18.76 -10.73
CA ARG A 92 6.14 -18.44 -9.60
C ARG A 92 5.40 -17.55 -8.60
N TYR A 93 5.35 -17.99 -7.35
CA TYR A 93 4.81 -17.17 -6.26
C TYR A 93 5.77 -16.04 -5.92
N MET A 94 5.25 -14.82 -5.93
CA MET A 94 5.97 -13.60 -5.58
C MET A 94 5.23 -12.89 -4.46
N LEU A 95 5.99 -12.38 -3.50
CA LEU A 95 5.51 -11.48 -2.46
C LEU A 95 5.96 -10.08 -2.88
N LEU A 96 5.01 -9.24 -3.26
CA LEU A 96 5.30 -7.87 -3.68
C LEU A 96 5.10 -6.90 -2.51
N ASP A 97 6.08 -6.04 -2.26
CA ASP A 97 6.01 -4.95 -1.26
C ASP A 97 4.89 -3.95 -1.59
N HIS A 98 4.55 -3.85 -2.87
CA HIS A 98 3.53 -2.97 -3.40
C HIS A 98 2.71 -3.73 -4.46
N HIS A 99 1.41 -3.44 -4.55
CA HIS A 99 0.49 -4.07 -5.49
C HIS A 99 0.74 -3.62 -6.95
N CYS A 100 1.97 -3.29 -7.34
CA CYS A 100 2.31 -2.81 -8.66
C CYS A 100 3.54 -3.57 -9.19
N VAL A 101 3.52 -3.85 -10.48
CA VAL A 101 4.64 -4.41 -11.24
C VAL A 101 4.88 -3.56 -12.47
N TYR A 102 6.10 -3.54 -12.98
CA TYR A 102 6.47 -2.74 -14.16
C TYR A 102 6.87 -3.69 -15.28
N PRO A 103 5.95 -4.13 -16.15
CA PRO A 103 6.19 -5.22 -17.10
C PRO A 103 7.39 -4.96 -18.01
N THR A 104 7.47 -3.75 -18.56
CA THR A 104 8.59 -3.35 -19.42
C THR A 104 9.95 -3.43 -18.72
N ALA A 105 10.04 -3.05 -17.44
CA ALA A 105 11.28 -3.08 -16.68
C ALA A 105 11.63 -4.48 -16.14
N MET A 106 10.62 -5.27 -15.78
CA MET A 106 10.79 -6.59 -15.17
C MET A 106 10.95 -7.71 -16.20
N PHE A 107 10.24 -7.62 -17.32
CA PHE A 107 10.13 -8.69 -18.31
C PHE A 107 10.60 -8.28 -19.72
N GLY A 108 10.83 -6.99 -19.96
CA GLY A 108 11.28 -6.45 -21.23
C GLY A 108 10.17 -5.79 -22.05
N LYS A 109 10.58 -5.03 -23.08
CA LYS A 109 9.65 -4.28 -23.95
C LYS A 109 8.67 -5.20 -24.69
N GLY A 110 7.42 -4.75 -24.84
CA GLY A 110 6.38 -5.49 -25.56
C GLY A 110 5.75 -6.64 -24.76
N ARG A 111 6.16 -6.82 -23.51
CA ARG A 111 5.56 -7.79 -22.58
C ARG A 111 4.38 -7.14 -21.83
N LEU A 112 3.29 -7.89 -21.74
CA LEU A 112 2.07 -7.53 -21.02
C LEU A 112 1.77 -8.60 -19.97
N LEU A 113 0.87 -8.29 -19.04
CA LEU A 113 0.35 -9.26 -18.08
C LEU A 113 -1.06 -9.68 -18.48
N LEU A 114 -1.27 -10.97 -18.63
CA LEU A 114 -2.58 -11.61 -18.70
C LEU A 114 -2.96 -12.07 -17.30
N ASP A 115 -4.04 -11.53 -16.73
CA ASP A 115 -4.64 -12.07 -15.51
C ASP A 115 -5.46 -13.31 -15.89
N GLU A 116 -4.96 -14.49 -15.55
CA GLU A 116 -5.64 -15.76 -15.84
C GLU A 116 -6.88 -15.95 -14.98
N THR A 117 -6.92 -15.32 -13.81
CA THR A 117 -8.06 -15.37 -12.89
C THR A 117 -9.27 -14.67 -13.48
N LEU A 118 -9.04 -13.51 -14.11
CA LEU A 118 -10.08 -12.69 -14.74
C LEU A 118 -10.23 -12.94 -16.25
N GLY A 119 -9.25 -13.60 -16.86
CA GLY A 119 -9.19 -13.83 -18.30
C GLY A 119 -8.97 -12.55 -19.12
N CYS A 120 -8.22 -11.57 -18.59
CA CYS A 120 -8.05 -10.27 -19.25
C CYS A 120 -6.59 -9.79 -19.29
N LEU A 121 -6.24 -9.11 -20.39
CA LEU A 121 -4.98 -8.40 -20.51
C LEU A 121 -5.03 -7.12 -19.66
N ILE A 122 -4.03 -6.95 -18.81
CA ILE A 122 -3.87 -5.77 -17.99
C ILE A 122 -2.92 -4.80 -18.69
N SER A 123 -3.43 -3.62 -19.01
CA SER A 123 -2.64 -2.55 -19.61
C SER A 123 -1.80 -1.81 -18.56
N GLU A 124 -0.61 -1.38 -18.95
CA GLU A 124 0.18 -0.43 -18.17
C GLU A 124 -0.57 0.91 -18.00
N ASP A 125 -0.40 1.55 -16.84
CA ASP A 125 -0.90 2.89 -16.57
C ASP A 125 0.01 3.98 -17.17
N VAL A 126 -0.29 5.25 -16.91
CA VAL A 126 0.51 6.40 -17.40
C VAL A 126 1.95 6.42 -16.88
N CYS A 127 2.24 5.67 -15.81
CA CYS A 127 3.56 5.53 -15.20
C CYS A 127 4.28 4.25 -15.66
N GLY A 128 3.67 3.44 -16.53
CA GLY A 128 4.21 2.14 -16.96
C GLY A 128 3.99 1.00 -15.96
N GLY A 129 3.20 1.23 -14.91
CA GLY A 129 2.91 0.25 -13.86
C GLY A 129 1.63 -0.53 -14.14
N VAL A 130 1.55 -1.74 -13.61
CA VAL A 130 0.36 -2.59 -13.61
C VAL A 130 0.00 -2.92 -12.18
N LYS A 131 -1.22 -2.54 -11.76
CA LYS A 131 -1.74 -2.90 -10.45
C LYS A 131 -2.18 -4.36 -10.44
N VAL A 132 -1.56 -5.16 -9.57
CA VAL A 132 -1.87 -6.59 -9.38
C VAL A 132 -2.69 -6.81 -8.11
N PHE A 133 -3.51 -7.85 -8.14
CA PHE A 133 -4.42 -8.20 -7.05
C PHE A 133 -3.91 -9.44 -6.30
N PRO A 134 -4.05 -9.47 -4.96
CA PRO A 134 -3.65 -10.63 -4.17
C PRO A 134 -4.35 -11.89 -4.65
N ARG A 135 -3.61 -13.00 -4.66
CA ARG A 135 -4.05 -14.35 -5.01
C ARG A 135 -4.47 -14.53 -6.47
N HIS A 136 -4.19 -13.56 -7.33
CA HIS A 136 -4.39 -13.71 -8.75
C HIS A 136 -3.19 -14.41 -9.40
N LYS A 137 -3.48 -15.10 -10.49
CA LYS A 137 -2.51 -15.72 -11.38
C LYS A 137 -2.32 -14.86 -12.61
N TYR A 138 -1.07 -14.59 -12.93
CA TYR A 138 -0.67 -13.77 -14.06
C TYR A 138 0.30 -14.54 -14.94
N THR A 139 0.12 -14.40 -16.24
CA THR A 139 1.06 -14.90 -17.25
C THR A 139 1.59 -13.73 -18.06
N VAL A 140 2.90 -13.66 -18.19
CA VAL A 140 3.57 -12.67 -19.03
C VAL A 140 3.42 -13.11 -20.48
N VAL A 141 2.78 -12.26 -21.27
CA VAL A 141 2.49 -12.55 -22.68
C VAL A 141 3.08 -11.47 -23.57
N GLU A 142 3.26 -11.80 -24.84
CA GLU A 142 3.72 -10.87 -25.87
C GLU A 142 2.64 -10.79 -26.94
N LEU A 143 2.22 -9.58 -27.25
CA LEU A 143 1.23 -9.35 -28.29
C LEU A 143 1.94 -9.35 -29.65
N VAL A 144 1.88 -10.48 -30.34
CA VAL A 144 2.38 -10.57 -31.72
C VAL A 144 1.27 -10.12 -32.66
N ILE A 145 1.34 -8.88 -33.12
CA ILE A 145 0.48 -8.40 -34.22
C ILE A 145 1.11 -8.87 -35.52
N CYS A 146 0.55 -9.90 -36.13
CA CYS A 146 1.00 -10.34 -37.45
C CYS A 146 0.80 -9.21 -38.47
N PRO A 147 1.75 -9.01 -39.40
CA PRO A 147 1.59 -8.03 -40.46
C PRO A 147 0.32 -8.36 -41.25
N SER A 148 -0.61 -7.42 -41.25
CA SER A 148 -1.86 -7.56 -41.99
C SER A 148 -1.60 -7.31 -43.48
N SER A 149 -2.02 -8.24 -44.34
CA SER A 149 -2.09 -8.02 -45.79
C SER A 149 -3.29 -7.16 -46.20
N VAL A 150 -4.17 -6.84 -45.24
CA VAL A 150 -5.33 -5.98 -45.48
C VAL A 150 -4.82 -4.59 -45.81
N ARG A 151 -5.14 -4.11 -47.02
CA ARG A 151 -4.83 -2.74 -47.43
C ARG A 151 -5.45 -1.79 -46.42
N LEU A 152 -4.63 -0.93 -45.82
CA LEU A 152 -5.12 0.16 -45.00
C LEU A 152 -6.12 0.96 -45.85
N PRO A 153 -7.32 1.25 -45.35
CA PRO A 153 -8.25 2.09 -46.08
C PRO A 153 -7.56 3.42 -46.40
N HIS A 154 -7.73 3.91 -47.64
CA HIS A 154 -7.06 5.13 -48.15
C HIS A 154 -7.45 6.41 -47.40
N GLY A 155 -8.40 6.31 -46.48
CA GLY A 155 -8.73 7.36 -45.54
C GLY A 155 -9.38 6.75 -44.30
N PRO A 156 -9.47 7.54 -43.23
CA PRO A 156 -10.22 7.15 -42.05
C PRO A 156 -11.71 7.01 -42.38
N ASP A 157 -12.26 5.79 -42.35
CA ASP A 157 -13.72 5.57 -42.36
C ASP A 157 -14.39 6.03 -41.03
N TYR A 158 -13.59 6.55 -40.09
CA TYR A 158 -14.04 7.09 -38.81
C TYR A 158 -14.45 8.57 -38.87
N VAL A 159 -15.09 9.03 -39.96
CA VAL A 159 -15.93 10.24 -39.90
C VAL A 159 -17.17 10.08 -40.77
N ARG A 160 -18.06 9.16 -40.38
CA ARG A 160 -19.44 9.61 -40.24
C ARG A 160 -19.63 9.86 -38.77
N GLU A 161 -19.53 11.12 -38.35
CA GLU A 161 -20.19 11.57 -37.14
C GLU A 161 -21.56 10.89 -37.15
N ARG A 162 -21.78 9.91 -36.28
CA ARG A 162 -23.14 9.61 -35.88
C ARG A 162 -23.63 10.96 -35.39
N MET A 163 -24.62 11.55 -36.07
CA MET A 163 -25.40 12.65 -35.52
C MET A 163 -26.04 12.12 -34.24
N THR A 164 -25.27 12.11 -33.16
CA THR A 164 -25.72 11.71 -31.84
C THR A 164 -26.69 12.79 -31.44
N ARG A 165 -27.91 12.32 -31.18
CA ARG A 165 -29.13 13.02 -30.80
C ARG A 165 -28.99 13.82 -29.48
N SER A 166 -27.99 14.66 -29.37
CA SER A 166 -27.85 15.63 -28.28
C SER A 166 -28.40 16.96 -28.76
N ARG A 167 -29.61 17.31 -28.29
CA ARG A 167 -30.23 18.63 -28.50
C ARG A 167 -29.31 19.81 -28.13
N ARG A 168 -28.22 19.57 -27.38
CA ARG A 168 -27.25 20.60 -26.95
C ARG A 168 -26.21 20.97 -28.02
N CYS A 169 -26.05 20.21 -29.11
CA CYS A 169 -25.03 20.50 -30.15
C CYS A 169 -25.56 21.32 -31.34
N ARG A 170 -26.72 22.00 -31.23
CA ARG A 170 -27.17 22.95 -32.29
C ARG A 170 -26.50 24.31 -32.20
N SER A 171 -25.98 24.67 -31.04
CA SER A 171 -25.13 25.84 -30.88
C SER A 171 -23.73 25.38 -31.25
N GLY A 172 -23.20 25.83 -32.39
CA GLY A 172 -21.93 25.35 -32.94
C GLY A 172 -20.79 25.33 -31.90
N VAL A 173 -19.77 24.51 -32.17
CA VAL A 173 -18.60 24.33 -31.28
C VAL A 173 -18.00 25.66 -30.83
N GLU A 174 -17.99 26.67 -31.70
CA GLU A 174 -17.56 28.04 -31.38
C GLU A 174 -18.38 28.67 -30.25
N SER A 175 -19.71 28.53 -30.23
CA SER A 175 -20.55 29.09 -29.17
C SER A 175 -20.31 28.42 -27.82
N CYS A 176 -20.02 27.12 -27.82
CA CYS A 176 -19.62 26.40 -26.60
C CYS A 176 -18.25 26.86 -26.09
N ILE A 177 -17.29 27.11 -27.00
CA ILE A 177 -15.96 27.62 -26.65
C ILE A 177 -16.07 29.05 -26.09
N THR A 178 -16.87 29.94 -26.69
CA THR A 178 -17.08 31.30 -26.17
C THR A 178 -17.78 31.29 -24.80
N GLN A 179 -18.73 30.37 -24.59
CA GLN A 179 -19.40 30.19 -23.29
C GLN A 179 -18.48 29.57 -22.23
N GLN A 180 -17.49 28.78 -22.63
CA GLN A 180 -16.44 28.28 -21.74
C GLN A 180 -15.43 29.38 -21.40
N ASN A 181 -14.96 30.13 -22.40
CA ASN A 181 -13.93 31.16 -22.27
C ASN A 181 -14.43 32.48 -21.65
N SER A 182 -15.74 32.69 -21.58
CA SER A 182 -16.34 33.78 -20.79
C SER A 182 -16.36 33.49 -19.27
N SER A 183 -15.76 32.39 -18.81
CA SER A 183 -15.46 32.24 -17.38
C SER A 183 -14.44 33.29 -16.97
N VAL A 184 -14.85 34.12 -16.01
CA VAL A 184 -14.03 35.15 -15.36
C VAL A 184 -12.62 34.61 -15.13
N GLY A 185 -11.62 35.30 -15.68
CA GLY A 185 -10.21 34.88 -15.61
C GLY A 185 -9.82 34.52 -14.17
N GLY A 186 -9.29 33.32 -13.97
CA GLY A 186 -8.89 32.79 -12.67
C GLY A 186 -9.87 31.82 -12.00
N GLU A 187 -11.05 31.58 -12.58
CA GLU A 187 -11.99 30.62 -12.00
C GLU A 187 -11.67 29.18 -12.41
N THR A 188 -11.35 28.32 -11.43
CA THR A 188 -11.19 26.88 -11.67
C THR A 188 -12.54 26.21 -11.95
N ALA A 189 -12.55 25.10 -12.69
CA ALA A 189 -13.77 24.35 -13.04
C ALA A 189 -14.62 23.97 -11.79
N THR A 190 -13.96 23.78 -10.65
CA THR A 190 -14.55 23.50 -9.34
C THR A 190 -15.29 24.72 -8.77
N MET A 191 -14.73 25.92 -8.89
CA MET A 191 -15.37 27.17 -8.45
C MET A 191 -16.62 27.47 -9.29
N ARG A 192 -16.55 27.25 -10.60
CA ARG A 192 -17.70 27.43 -11.52
C ARG A 192 -18.87 26.50 -11.18
N ARG A 193 -18.58 25.22 -10.87
CA ARG A 193 -19.61 24.27 -10.42
C ARG A 193 -20.26 24.72 -9.12
N ARG A 194 -19.47 25.16 -8.13
CA ARG A 194 -20.01 25.68 -6.85
C ARG A 194 -20.94 26.87 -7.10
N ARG A 195 -20.53 27.85 -7.91
CA ARG A 195 -21.36 29.02 -8.22
C ARG A 195 -22.70 28.66 -8.86
N LEU A 196 -22.71 27.74 -9.83
CA LEU A 196 -23.95 27.28 -10.48
C LEU A 196 -24.87 26.51 -9.53
N VAL A 197 -24.29 25.76 -8.59
CA VAL A 197 -25.06 25.03 -7.57
C VAL A 197 -25.66 26.02 -6.56
N PHE A 198 -24.87 26.95 -6.03
CA PHE A 198 -25.34 27.95 -5.05
C PHE A 198 -26.28 29.01 -5.65
N GLY A 199 -26.05 29.43 -6.89
CA GLY A 199 -26.93 30.39 -7.58
C GLY A 199 -28.33 29.82 -7.88
N ARG A 200 -28.49 28.50 -7.95
CA ARG A 200 -29.81 27.85 -8.07
C ARG A 200 -30.58 27.80 -6.76
N VAL A 201 -29.88 27.73 -5.63
CA VAL A 201 -30.51 27.69 -4.30
C VAL A 201 -31.12 29.06 -3.98
N ASN A 202 -30.44 30.16 -4.31
CA ASN A 202 -30.93 31.51 -4.04
C ASN A 202 -32.05 32.02 -4.97
N MET A 203 -32.42 31.28 -6.01
CA MET A 203 -33.55 31.64 -6.89
C MET A 203 -34.81 30.78 -6.65
N GLN A 204 -34.77 29.83 -5.70
CA GLN A 204 -35.94 29.05 -5.30
C GLN A 204 -36.63 29.57 -4.03
N GLU A 205 -36.11 30.64 -3.42
CA GLU A 205 -36.70 31.31 -2.24
C GLU A 205 -37.18 32.74 -2.55
N SER A 206 -37.65 32.99 -3.79
CA SER A 206 -38.30 34.26 -4.17
C SER A 206 -39.63 34.02 -4.85
#